data_AF-A0A535F112-F1
#
_entry.id   AF-A0A535F112-F1
#
_cell.length_a   1.000
_cell.length_b   1.000
_cell.length_c   1.000
_cell.angle_alpha   90.00
_cell.angle_beta   90.00
_cell.angle_gamma   90.00
#
_symmetry.space_group_name_H-M   'P 1'
#
loop_
_entity.id
_entity.type
_entity.pdbx_description
1 polymer ?
#
loop_
_entity_poly.entity_id
_entity_poly.type
_entity_poly.pdbx_seq_one_letter_code
_entity_poly.pdbx_strand_id
1 'polypeptide(L)'
;MNLLQGKTLIPNPHAPPHAPDNQMYTYGPPPIPFDAPGVLAVVENPKAANYPAGSKARYACNTFNYTYTSLLKTLHITFNGSPGQLGDAIGLMASLKLQALELMNIDLDNGLKAGPSFEYQPINP
;
A
#
# COMPACT_ATOMS: atom_id res chain seq x y z
N MET A 1 -6.44 12.34 -1.89
CA MET A 1 -6.85 11.23 -1.00
C MET A 1 -7.76 11.81 0.07
N ASN A 2 -9.07 11.57 -0.02
CA ASN A 2 -10.11 12.27 0.73
C ASN A 2 -10.58 11.45 1.95
N LEU A 3 -9.88 11.56 3.08
CA LEU A 3 -10.42 11.21 4.40
C LEU A 3 -11.33 12.36 4.84
N LEU A 4 -12.52 12.44 4.26
CA LEU A 4 -13.26 13.70 4.10
C LEU A 4 -13.59 14.49 5.37
N GLN A 5 -13.49 13.97 6.60
CA GLN A 5 -13.77 14.76 7.81
C GLN A 5 -12.90 14.49 9.06
N GLY A 6 -11.88 13.60 8.99
CA GLY A 6 -10.94 13.38 10.11
C GLY A 6 -11.61 13.03 11.46
N LYS A 7 -12.79 12.42 11.43
CA LYS A 7 -13.66 12.15 12.59
C LYS A 7 -14.16 10.72 12.56
N THR A 8 -14.48 10.18 13.73
CA THR A 8 -14.99 8.82 13.87
C THR A 8 -16.42 8.73 13.34
N LEU A 9 -16.73 7.65 12.63
CA LEU A 9 -18.10 7.34 12.23
C LEU A 9 -18.87 6.85 13.46
N ILE A 10 -19.90 7.59 13.89
CA ILE A 10 -20.76 7.25 15.03
C ILE A 10 -22.21 7.08 14.57
N PRO A 11 -23.02 6.26 15.26
CA PRO A 11 -24.46 6.19 15.00
C PRO A 11 -25.10 7.57 15.14
N ASN A 12 -25.98 7.93 14.21
CA ASN A 12 -26.75 9.16 14.26
C ASN A 12 -27.93 8.99 15.23
N PRO A 13 -27.95 9.66 16.40
CA PRO A 13 -29.03 9.53 17.38
C PRO A 13 -30.37 10.08 16.90
N HIS A 14 -30.38 10.83 15.78
CA HIS A 14 -31.57 11.41 15.18
C HIS A 14 -32.06 10.67 13.93
N ALA A 15 -31.48 9.52 13.60
CA ALA A 15 -31.92 8.72 12.45
C ALA A 15 -33.26 8.01 12.76
N PRO A 16 -34.29 8.16 11.91
CA PRO A 16 -35.53 7.39 12.06
C PRO A 16 -35.27 5.88 11.82
N PRO A 17 -36.12 4.97 12.34
CA PRO A 17 -35.94 3.50 12.23
C PRO A 17 -35.88 2.94 10.81
N HIS A 18 -36.29 3.73 9.81
CA HIS A 18 -36.29 3.37 8.38
C HIS A 18 -35.40 4.31 7.56
N ALA A 19 -34.46 4.99 8.21
CA ALA A 19 -33.52 5.85 7.51
C ALA A 19 -32.64 5.01 6.56
N PRO A 20 -32.30 5.54 5.37
CA PRO A 20 -31.28 4.92 4.52
C PRO A 20 -29.91 4.92 5.21
N ASP A 21 -29.04 3.97 4.87
CA ASP A 21 -27.72 3.74 5.50
C ASP A 21 -26.87 5.01 5.63
N ASN A 22 -26.95 5.91 4.64
CA ASN A 22 -26.21 7.18 4.63
C ASN A 22 -26.71 8.24 5.64
N GLN A 23 -27.84 8.00 6.30
CA GLN A 23 -28.40 8.86 7.36
C GLN A 23 -28.28 8.20 8.75
N MET A 24 -27.92 6.92 8.82
CA MET A 24 -27.76 6.17 10.06
C MET A 24 -26.44 6.50 10.79
N TYR A 25 -25.49 7.14 10.11
CA TYR A 25 -24.17 7.47 10.67
C TYR A 25 -23.80 8.92 10.44
N THR A 26 -23.01 9.49 11.36
CA THR A 26 -22.48 10.85 11.32
C THR A 26 -21.02 10.87 11.78
N TYR A 27 -20.26 11.90 11.37
CA TYR A 27 -18.87 12.08 11.76
C TYR A 27 -18.80 12.85 13.09
N GLY A 28 -18.55 12.11 14.17
CA GLY A 28 -18.51 12.63 15.53
C GLY A 28 -17.12 12.61 16.16
N PRO A 29 -16.99 13.17 17.39
CA PRO A 29 -15.77 13.02 18.17
C PRO A 29 -15.57 11.55 18.62
N PRO A 30 -14.33 11.14 18.94
CA PRO A 30 -13.10 11.92 18.84
C PRO A 30 -12.59 12.04 17.39
N PRO A 31 -11.75 13.06 17.09
CA PRO A 31 -11.06 13.14 15.82
C PRO A 31 -10.12 11.94 15.63
N ILE A 32 -9.92 11.54 14.38
CA ILE A 32 -8.95 10.51 14.02
C ILE A 32 -7.56 11.15 14.13
N PRO A 33 -6.63 10.59 14.94
CA PRO A 33 -5.30 11.14 15.07
C PRO A 33 -4.57 11.07 13.72
N PHE A 34 -4.01 12.19 13.30
CA PHE A 34 -3.20 12.30 12.09
C PHE A 34 -1.85 12.93 12.43
N ASP A 35 -0.78 12.17 12.21
CA ASP A 35 0.60 12.60 12.41
C ASP A 35 1.19 13.04 11.05
N ALA A 36 1.04 14.33 10.72
CA ALA A 36 1.56 14.87 9.47
C ALA A 36 3.10 14.72 9.35
N PRO A 37 3.91 14.98 10.40
CA PRO A 37 5.34 14.67 10.40
C PRO A 37 5.69 13.20 10.13
N GLY A 38 4.83 12.26 10.50
CA GLY A 38 5.00 10.83 10.27
C GLY A 38 4.75 10.38 8.81
N VAL A 39 4.29 11.27 7.93
CA VAL A 39 4.05 10.96 6.52
C VAL A 39 5.35 11.09 5.72
N LEU A 40 5.81 9.97 5.17
CA LEU A 40 7.01 9.94 4.31
C LEU A 40 6.73 10.64 2.97
N ALA A 41 7.62 11.56 2.58
CA ALA A 41 7.60 12.20 1.26
C ALA A 41 8.18 11.26 0.19
N VAL A 42 7.37 10.33 -0.31
CA VAL A 42 7.77 9.33 -1.31
C VAL A 42 7.63 9.90 -2.71
N VAL A 43 8.57 9.54 -3.60
CA VAL A 43 8.49 9.91 -5.02
C VAL A 43 7.21 9.39 -5.68
N GLU A 44 6.58 10.22 -6.50
CA GLU A 44 5.36 9.85 -7.23
C GLU A 44 5.67 9.04 -8.49
N ASN A 45 4.86 8.02 -8.76
CA ASN A 45 4.94 7.16 -9.96
C ASN A 45 6.38 6.72 -10.33
N PRO A 46 7.19 6.21 -9.39
CA PRO A 46 8.54 5.79 -9.72
C PRO A 46 8.52 4.61 -10.68
N LYS A 47 9.49 4.56 -11.58
CA LYS A 47 9.90 3.32 -12.26
C LYS A 47 11.23 2.88 -11.69
N ALA A 48 11.52 1.59 -11.76
CA ALA A 48 12.83 1.05 -11.44
C ALA A 48 13.90 1.89 -12.16
N ALA A 49 13.71 2.17 -13.45
CA ALA A 49 14.59 2.97 -14.31
C ALA A 49 14.92 4.38 -13.80
N ASN A 50 14.06 5.00 -12.97
CA ASN A 50 14.33 6.31 -12.38
C ASN A 50 15.48 6.30 -11.36
N TYR A 51 15.79 5.14 -10.78
CA TYR A 51 16.93 5.00 -9.88
C TYR A 51 18.24 4.83 -10.68
N PRO A 52 19.42 5.16 -10.15
CA PRO A 52 20.67 4.84 -10.83
C PRO A 52 20.91 3.32 -10.88
N ALA A 53 21.47 2.81 -11.98
CA ALA A 53 21.86 1.40 -12.06
C ALA A 53 22.89 1.05 -10.97
N GLY A 54 22.73 -0.09 -10.31
CA GLY A 54 23.57 -0.52 -9.18
C GLY A 54 23.31 0.21 -7.86
N SER A 55 22.40 1.20 -7.81
CA SER A 55 22.04 1.86 -6.55
C SER A 55 21.24 0.94 -5.62
N LYS A 56 21.30 1.23 -4.32
CA LYS A 56 20.47 0.57 -3.30
C LYS A 56 18.98 0.67 -3.62
N ALA A 57 18.53 1.85 -4.07
CA ALA A 57 17.14 2.08 -4.47
C ALA A 57 16.74 1.20 -5.67
N ARG A 58 17.60 1.07 -6.70
CA ARG A 58 17.34 0.19 -7.85
C ARG A 58 17.25 -1.28 -7.42
N TYR A 59 18.16 -1.75 -6.58
CA TYR A 59 18.13 -3.12 -6.08
C TYR A 59 16.84 -3.40 -5.29
N ALA A 60 16.54 -2.58 -4.27
CA ALA A 60 15.34 -2.73 -3.44
C ALA A 60 14.05 -2.65 -4.27
N CYS A 61 13.99 -1.75 -5.25
CA CYS A 61 12.86 -1.63 -6.17
C CYS A 61 12.69 -2.89 -7.04
N ASN A 62 13.77 -3.43 -7.59
CA ASN A 62 13.71 -4.67 -8.36
C ASN A 62 13.28 -5.87 -7.51
N THR A 63 13.77 -5.97 -6.26
CA THR A 63 13.36 -7.01 -5.31
C THR A 63 11.87 -6.90 -5.00
N PHE A 64 11.36 -5.69 -4.76
CA PHE A 64 9.93 -5.43 -4.60
C PHE A 64 9.13 -5.88 -5.83
N ASN A 65 9.55 -5.48 -7.03
CA ASN A 65 8.89 -5.82 -8.30
C ASN A 65 8.85 -7.34 -8.54
N TYR A 66 9.92 -8.06 -8.18
CA TYR A 66 9.98 -9.51 -8.28
C TYR A 66 8.99 -10.19 -7.33
N THR A 67 8.92 -9.76 -6.08
CA THR A 67 7.93 -10.25 -5.11
C THR A 67 6.51 -9.92 -5.55
N TYR A 68 6.29 -8.74 -6.12
CA TYR A 68 4.98 -8.32 -6.65
C TYR A 68 4.54 -9.22 -7.80
N THR A 69 5.46 -9.50 -8.73
CA THR A 69 5.22 -10.44 -9.83
C THR A 69 4.91 -11.84 -9.32
N SER A 70 5.62 -12.28 -8.28
CA SER A 70 5.36 -13.58 -7.62
C SER A 70 3.96 -13.61 -7.01
N LEU A 71 3.54 -12.55 -6.31
CA LEU A 71 2.18 -12.43 -5.76
C LEU A 71 1.12 -12.53 -6.86
N LEU A 72 1.29 -11.81 -7.96
CA LEU A 72 0.34 -11.86 -9.08
C LEU A 72 0.21 -13.28 -9.65
N LYS A 73 1.33 -13.99 -9.81
CA LYS A 73 1.33 -15.38 -10.29
C LYS A 73 0.66 -16.32 -9.29
N THR A 74 0.94 -16.18 -8.00
CA THR A 74 0.31 -16.99 -6.95
C THR A 74 -1.19 -16.74 -6.88
N LEU A 75 -1.65 -15.49 -6.94
CA LEU A 75 -3.07 -15.15 -6.98
C LEU A 75 -3.75 -15.70 -8.24
N HIS A 76 -3.07 -15.62 -9.39
CA HIS A 76 -3.55 -16.23 -10.62
C HIS A 76 -3.77 -17.74 -10.43
N ILE A 77 -2.79 -18.48 -9.90
CA ILE A 77 -2.94 -19.93 -9.65
C ILE A 77 -4.05 -20.20 -8.62
N THR A 78 -4.08 -19.41 -7.53
CA THR A 78 -5.08 -19.53 -6.45
C THR A 78 -6.50 -19.48 -7.00
N PHE A 79 -6.78 -18.48 -7.84
CA PHE A 79 -8.11 -18.25 -8.40
C PHE A 79 -8.41 -19.05 -9.66
N ASN A 80 -7.44 -19.84 -10.17
CA ASN A 80 -7.62 -20.75 -11.30
C ASN A 80 -7.56 -22.23 -10.89
N GLY A 81 -8.06 -22.55 -9.69
CA GLY A 81 -8.29 -23.94 -9.28
C GLY A 81 -7.35 -24.48 -8.21
N SER A 82 -6.53 -23.63 -7.58
CA SER A 82 -5.64 -24.02 -6.47
C SER A 82 -5.82 -23.13 -5.23
N PRO A 83 -7.01 -23.10 -4.59
CA PRO A 83 -7.32 -22.18 -3.49
C PRO A 83 -6.40 -22.35 -2.27
N GLY A 84 -5.73 -23.49 -2.11
CA GLY A 84 -4.73 -23.74 -1.07
C GLY A 84 -3.53 -22.77 -1.11
N GLN A 85 -3.27 -22.12 -2.25
CA GLN A 85 -2.18 -21.14 -2.39
C GLN A 85 -2.50 -19.75 -1.82
N LEU A 86 -3.71 -19.54 -1.28
CA LEU A 86 -4.06 -18.25 -0.67
C LEU A 86 -3.14 -17.89 0.51
N GLY A 87 -2.71 -18.89 1.29
CA GLY A 87 -1.75 -18.67 2.38
C GLY A 87 -0.40 -18.12 1.88
N ASP A 88 0.10 -18.66 0.77
CA ASP A 88 1.34 -18.20 0.13
C ASP A 88 1.19 -16.77 -0.39
N ALA A 89 0.03 -16.45 -0.99
CA ALA A 89 -0.28 -15.08 -1.43
C ALA A 89 -0.29 -14.08 -0.27
N ILE A 90 -0.87 -14.46 0.88
CA ILE A 90 -0.85 -13.63 2.10
C ILE A 90 0.58 -13.44 2.61
N GLY A 91 1.40 -14.48 2.58
CA GLY A 91 2.83 -14.39 2.89
C GLY A 91 3.56 -13.37 2.00
N LEU A 92 3.33 -13.43 0.69
CA LEU A 92 3.90 -12.49 -0.28
C LEU A 92 3.40 -11.05 -0.06
N MET A 93 2.13 -10.84 0.32
CA MET A 93 1.63 -9.52 0.70
C MET A 93 2.35 -8.96 1.93
N ALA A 94 2.64 -9.81 2.93
CA ALA A 94 3.42 -9.40 4.10
C ALA A 94 4.87 -9.03 3.71
N SER A 95 5.51 -9.81 2.83
CA SER A 95 6.84 -9.50 2.29
C SER A 95 6.85 -8.17 1.54
N LEU A 96 5.85 -7.91 0.69
CA LEU A 96 5.73 -6.63 -0.02
C LEU A 96 5.62 -5.44 0.92
N LYS A 97 4.87 -5.57 2.02
CA LYS A 97 4.78 -4.51 3.04
C LYS A 97 6.16 -4.18 3.61
N LEU A 98 6.93 -5.19 4.00
CA LEU A 98 8.27 -4.98 4.57
C LEU A 98 9.23 -4.37 3.53
N GLN A 99 9.26 -4.93 2.31
CA GLN A 99 10.10 -4.42 1.23
C GLN A 99 9.74 -2.99 0.83
N ALA A 100 8.46 -2.63 0.81
CA ALA A 100 8.03 -1.25 0.56
C ALA A 100 8.51 -0.31 1.66
N LEU A 101 8.40 -0.68 2.94
CA LEU A 101 8.90 0.13 4.05
C LEU A 101 10.42 0.31 3.98
N GLU A 102 11.18 -0.75 3.65
CA GLU A 102 12.62 -0.66 3.46
C GLU A 102 13.00 0.26 2.30
N LEU A 103 12.32 0.13 1.17
CA LEU A 103 12.50 0.99 0.00
C LEU A 103 12.19 2.45 0.33
N MET A 104 11.06 2.71 1.00
CA MET A 104 10.63 4.05 1.42
C MET A 104 11.48 4.66 2.54
N ASN A 105 12.45 3.92 3.11
CA ASN A 105 13.46 4.48 4.00
C ASN A 105 14.75 4.91 3.28
N ILE A 106 14.83 4.73 1.96
CA ILE A 106 15.99 5.17 1.16
C ILE A 106 15.75 6.63 0.72
N ASP A 107 16.60 7.55 1.20
CA ASP A 107 16.61 8.93 0.71
C ASP A 107 17.23 9.03 -0.69
N LEU A 108 16.65 9.89 -1.53
CA LEU A 108 17.09 10.16 -2.91
C LEU A 108 17.90 11.46 -3.04
N ASP A 109 18.39 12.00 -1.92
CA ASP A 109 19.19 13.24 -1.83
C ASP A 109 18.54 14.50 -2.43
N ASN A 110 17.21 14.46 -2.61
CA ASN A 110 16.41 15.56 -3.16
C ASN A 110 15.20 15.92 -2.26
N GLY A 111 15.21 15.47 -1.01
CA GLY A 111 14.10 15.61 -0.06
C GLY A 111 12.96 14.60 -0.25
N LEU A 112 13.08 13.69 -1.23
CA LEU A 112 12.15 12.58 -1.45
C LEU A 112 12.77 11.24 -1.07
N LYS A 113 11.90 10.29 -0.75
CA LYS A 113 12.24 8.89 -0.48
C LYS A 113 11.87 8.01 -1.67
N ALA A 114 12.61 6.92 -1.87
CA ALA A 114 12.33 5.97 -2.93
C ALA A 114 10.95 5.31 -2.72
N GLY A 115 10.30 4.93 -3.81
CA GLY A 115 8.96 4.34 -3.79
C GLY A 115 8.87 3.05 -4.62
N PRO A 116 7.91 2.17 -4.29
CA PRO A 116 7.63 0.97 -5.06
C PRO A 116 7.06 1.33 -6.44
N SER A 117 7.53 0.66 -7.49
CA SER A 117 7.08 0.91 -8.86
C SER A 117 5.99 -0.04 -9.36
N PHE A 118 5.80 -1.18 -8.69
CA PHE A 118 4.83 -2.22 -9.08
C PHE A 118 4.99 -2.69 -10.55
N GLU A 119 6.24 -2.75 -11.01
CA GLU A 119 6.52 -3.20 -12.38
C GLU A 119 6.59 -4.73 -12.42
N TYR A 120 6.26 -5.30 -13.57
CA TYR A 120 6.36 -6.73 -13.80
C TYR A 120 7.83 -7.13 -14.02
N GLN A 121 8.37 -7.92 -13.10
CA GLN A 121 9.77 -8.36 -13.05
C GLN A 121 9.81 -9.88 -12.81
N PRO A 122 9.83 -10.70 -13.86
CA PRO A 122 9.77 -12.15 -13.73
C PRO A 122 11.11 -12.79 -13.35
N ILE A 123 12.21 -12.03 -13.44
CA ILE A 123 13.58 -12.49 -13.16
C ILE A 123 14.03 -11.87 -11.84
N ASN A 124 14.53 -12.72 -10.94
CA ASN A 124 15.12 -12.26 -9.68
C ASN A 124 16.38 -11.42 -9.97
N PRO A 125 16.46 -10.17 -9.46
CA PRO A 125 17.62 -9.29 -9.66
C PRO A 125 18.92 -9.73 -8.98
#